data_AF-A0A9N9DYX3-F1
#
_entry.id   AF-A0A9N9DYX3-F1
#
_cell.length_a   1.000
_cell.length_b   1.000
_cell.length_c   1.000
_cell.angle_alpha   90.00
_cell.angle_beta   90.00
_cell.angle_gamma   90.00
#
_symmetry.space_group_name_H-M   'P 1'
#
loop_
_entity.id
_entity.type
_entity.pdbx_description
1 polymer ?
#
loop_
_entity_poly.entity_id
_entity_poly.type
_entity_poly.pdbx_seq_one_letter_code
_entity_poly.pdbx_strand_id
1 'polypeptide(L)'
;NLTCNTPKPSSELNDTWISSLTPRVKSLILDFPPFDAADTRLVSRILPDTVTKTIKSRSPYDTVDDTDFQRACLKIKVLAQEAYRWFHNEIQELKDFENMYCEELIWCGEHKITFTKSIELYFAGDNYTALLLITSSLEQLLGDVLHLVNITSQVPPLFRDLLLERPLADILGEDFVFLLRCLFGPPNSMNLRNIIWHGFICEEEFSPTPAIWYYCLIVVLAMSVCAKVKFSEASCEVLIRRHTKKAFTGLYHLPQNFNWDYLTKSDFEQMYELILNECVPHSIPPHIHLLSILNQTFFVIPTTIPTWRRAFEYMYTGQPILFLILALPLLEHSLRRLYICLNQDVSDHRLCTGNVGEYFLTMDVMLRKSVSMQCDIAKVLAQKELVEERKNGIFDQLKGDVMDLLEDLFVHVSGPRLRDRIAHGDYDFTLLCTTSSAHNDPVFAHVVHLIRHLFE
;
A
#
# COMPACT_ATOMS: atom_id res chain seq x y z
N ASN A 1 -26.98 -56.77 2.55
CA ASN A 1 -27.94 -55.69 2.22
C ASN A 1 -27.95 -54.67 3.34
N LEU A 2 -27.18 -53.60 3.17
CA LEU A 2 -27.28 -52.37 3.96
C LEU A 2 -28.18 -51.40 3.17
N THR A 3 -29.09 -50.71 3.83
CA THR A 3 -29.89 -49.63 3.22
C THR A 3 -29.95 -48.43 4.16
N CYS A 4 -29.75 -47.24 3.59
CA CYS A 4 -29.54 -45.97 4.28
C CYS A 4 -30.78 -45.47 5.04
N ASN A 5 -30.52 -44.62 6.04
CA ASN A 5 -31.43 -43.54 6.43
C ASN A 5 -30.58 -42.28 6.69
N THR A 6 -30.89 -41.18 6.00
CA THR A 6 -30.25 -39.87 6.15
C THR A 6 -31.16 -38.92 6.95
N PRO A 7 -30.64 -38.14 7.91
CA PRO A 7 -31.40 -37.09 8.57
C PRO A 7 -31.38 -35.79 7.75
N LYS A 8 -32.50 -35.04 7.76
CA LYS A 8 -32.61 -33.70 7.16
C LYS A 8 -31.88 -32.65 8.02
N PRO A 9 -31.28 -31.60 7.42
CA PRO A 9 -30.78 -30.45 8.18
C PRO A 9 -31.93 -29.53 8.60
N SER A 10 -31.84 -29.00 9.83
CA SER A 10 -32.73 -27.97 10.37
C SER A 10 -32.24 -26.57 9.99
N SER A 11 -33.07 -25.80 9.29
CA SER A 11 -32.80 -24.41 8.90
C SER A 11 -33.52 -23.42 9.82
N GLU A 12 -32.82 -22.86 10.81
CA GLU A 12 -33.24 -21.65 11.54
C GLU A 12 -32.05 -21.12 12.36
N LEU A 13 -31.38 -20.08 11.86
CA LEU A 13 -30.35 -19.31 12.57
C LEU A 13 -30.43 -17.86 12.07
N ASN A 14 -30.53 -16.91 13.01
CA ASN A 14 -31.12 -15.59 12.76
C ASN A 14 -30.23 -14.61 11.98
N ASP A 15 -30.85 -13.92 11.01
CA ASP A 15 -30.26 -12.94 10.10
C ASP A 15 -30.15 -11.52 10.71
N THR A 16 -29.32 -11.36 11.75
CA THR A 16 -29.25 -10.12 12.54
C THR A 16 -28.38 -8.99 11.95
N TRP A 17 -27.60 -9.24 10.91
CA TRP A 17 -26.68 -8.25 10.31
C TRP A 17 -27.22 -7.64 8.99
N ILE A 18 -28.29 -8.21 8.41
CA ILE A 18 -28.86 -7.80 7.11
C ILE A 18 -29.44 -6.37 7.14
N SER A 19 -29.79 -5.87 8.33
CA SER A 19 -30.26 -4.50 8.54
C SER A 19 -29.21 -3.42 8.29
N SER A 20 -27.92 -3.75 8.36
CA SER A 20 -26.84 -2.74 8.54
C SER A 20 -26.32 -2.12 7.23
N LEU A 21 -26.98 -2.36 6.09
CA LEU A 21 -26.31 -2.34 4.77
C LEU A 21 -27.19 -1.83 3.61
N THR A 22 -26.52 -1.21 2.63
CA THR A 22 -27.06 -0.18 1.71
C THR A 22 -27.99 -0.67 0.58
N PRO A 23 -28.94 0.15 0.07
CA PRO A 23 -29.83 -0.20 -1.06
C PRO A 23 -29.17 -0.30 -2.46
N ARG A 24 -27.89 0.07 -2.63
CA ARG A 24 -27.24 0.09 -3.96
C ARG A 24 -26.45 -1.18 -4.24
N VAL A 25 -25.54 -1.50 -3.32
CA VAL A 25 -24.82 -2.77 -3.39
C VAL A 25 -25.84 -3.93 -3.21
N LYS A 26 -27.12 -3.64 -2.80
CA LYS A 26 -28.41 -4.40 -2.94
C LYS A 26 -28.87 -4.77 -4.40
N SER A 27 -28.04 -4.68 -5.46
CA SER A 27 -28.32 -5.22 -6.83
C SER A 27 -27.08 -5.63 -7.69
N LEU A 28 -27.19 -6.62 -8.62
CA LEU A 28 -26.20 -7.25 -9.57
C LEU A 28 -25.30 -8.51 -9.24
N ILE A 29 -25.79 -9.66 -8.71
CA ILE A 29 -24.98 -10.91 -8.60
C ILE A 29 -25.70 -12.24 -8.42
N LEU A 30 -26.68 -12.37 -7.51
CA LEU A 30 -27.31 -13.65 -7.17
C LEU A 30 -28.39 -14.01 -8.21
N ASP A 31 -28.13 -13.82 -9.51
CA ASP A 31 -29.02 -13.06 -10.38
C ASP A 31 -29.73 -13.88 -11.49
N PHE A 32 -30.98 -14.35 -11.37
CA PHE A 32 -31.59 -15.09 -10.24
C PHE A 32 -31.98 -14.33 -8.94
N PRO A 33 -32.00 -12.98 -8.91
CA PRO A 33 -31.87 -12.18 -7.67
C PRO A 33 -30.73 -11.10 -7.73
N PRO A 34 -30.08 -10.67 -6.61
CA PRO A 34 -29.27 -9.41 -6.60
C PRO A 34 -27.81 -9.52 -6.06
N PHE A 35 -26.92 -8.53 -6.29
CA PHE A 35 -25.76 -8.26 -5.40
C PHE A 35 -26.38 -7.72 -4.13
N ASP A 36 -25.81 -7.96 -2.96
CA ASP A 36 -26.33 -7.26 -1.80
C ASP A 36 -25.21 -6.61 -0.98
N ALA A 37 -25.38 -5.32 -0.68
CA ALA A 37 -24.57 -4.58 0.27
C ALA A 37 -24.65 -5.30 1.61
N ALA A 38 -25.89 -5.72 1.89
CA ALA A 38 -26.40 -6.63 2.86
C ALA A 38 -26.37 -8.10 2.39
N ASP A 39 -25.41 -8.50 1.56
CA ASP A 39 -24.89 -9.86 1.60
C ASP A 39 -23.44 -9.91 2.11
N THR A 40 -23.29 -9.77 3.43
CA THR A 40 -22.03 -10.13 4.10
C THR A 40 -21.70 -11.61 3.98
N ARG A 41 -22.64 -12.46 3.52
CA ARG A 41 -22.36 -13.88 3.30
C ARG A 41 -21.34 -14.10 2.18
N LEU A 42 -20.86 -13.08 1.46
CA LEU A 42 -19.66 -13.22 0.62
C LEU A 42 -18.50 -13.83 1.42
N VAL A 43 -18.27 -13.36 2.65
CA VAL A 43 -17.24 -13.94 3.53
C VAL A 43 -17.68 -15.34 3.99
N SER A 44 -18.89 -15.53 4.52
CA SER A 44 -19.32 -16.85 5.04
C SER A 44 -19.52 -17.96 3.99
N ARG A 45 -19.74 -17.62 2.71
CA ARG A 45 -19.80 -18.55 1.58
C ARG A 45 -18.41 -18.93 1.06
N ILE A 46 -17.42 -18.05 1.19
CA ILE A 46 -16.04 -18.27 0.73
C ILE A 46 -15.23 -18.91 1.87
N LEU A 47 -15.20 -18.27 3.04
CA LEU A 47 -14.67 -18.75 4.31
C LEU A 47 -15.84 -19.33 5.12
N PRO A 48 -16.05 -20.66 5.13
CA PRO A 48 -17.14 -21.25 5.89
C PRO A 48 -16.98 -20.93 7.38
N ASP A 49 -18.10 -20.90 8.09
CA ASP A 49 -18.23 -20.68 9.55
C ASP A 49 -17.12 -21.32 10.40
N THR A 50 -16.57 -22.48 10.01
CA THR A 50 -15.46 -23.13 10.72
C THR A 50 -14.16 -22.32 10.69
N VAL A 51 -13.82 -21.61 9.61
CA VAL A 51 -12.60 -20.80 9.54
C VAL A 51 -12.78 -19.50 10.34
N THR A 52 -13.90 -18.81 10.18
CA THR A 52 -14.22 -17.57 10.92
C THR A 52 -14.53 -17.80 12.41
N LYS A 53 -14.96 -19.01 12.82
CA LYS A 53 -15.09 -19.38 14.25
C LYS A 53 -13.78 -19.81 14.90
N THR A 54 -12.83 -20.33 14.12
CA THR A 54 -11.49 -20.70 14.63
C THR A 54 -10.64 -19.44 14.82
N ILE A 55 -10.67 -18.54 13.82
CA ILE A 55 -9.98 -17.24 13.87
C ILE A 55 -10.95 -16.17 14.37
N LYS A 56 -10.90 -15.83 15.66
CA LYS A 56 -11.61 -14.63 16.12
C LYS A 56 -11.05 -13.41 15.38
N SER A 57 -11.92 -12.63 14.74
CA SER A 57 -11.61 -11.36 14.08
C SER A 57 -10.85 -10.35 14.97
N ARG A 58 -10.89 -10.56 16.30
CA ARG A 58 -10.25 -9.75 17.35
C ARG A 58 -8.95 -10.35 17.91
N SER A 59 -8.57 -11.57 17.51
CA SER A 59 -7.31 -12.17 17.96
C SER A 59 -6.12 -11.32 17.48
N PRO A 60 -5.22 -10.87 18.38
CA PRO A 60 -3.92 -10.33 17.98
C PRO A 60 -3.22 -11.27 16.99
N TYR A 61 -2.45 -10.73 16.06
CA TYR A 61 -1.87 -11.53 14.97
C TYR A 61 -1.06 -12.74 15.47
N ASP A 62 -0.33 -12.56 16.58
CA ASP A 62 0.46 -13.57 17.29
C ASP A 62 -0.37 -14.72 17.92
N THR A 63 -1.70 -14.65 17.84
CA THR A 63 -2.65 -15.65 18.39
C THR A 63 -3.52 -16.31 17.31
N VAL A 64 -3.23 -16.05 16.03
CA VAL A 64 -3.87 -16.71 14.89
C VAL A 64 -2.90 -17.74 14.30
N ASP A 65 -3.37 -18.96 14.07
CA ASP A 65 -2.58 -20.04 13.47
C ASP A 65 -2.19 -19.70 12.01
N ASP A 66 -0.92 -19.88 11.64
CA ASP A 66 -0.43 -19.62 10.28
C ASP A 66 -1.19 -20.42 9.21
N THR A 67 -1.61 -21.64 9.53
CA THR A 67 -2.36 -22.51 8.61
C THR A 67 -3.75 -21.96 8.30
N ASP A 68 -4.30 -21.13 9.19
CA ASP A 68 -5.63 -20.52 9.10
C ASP A 68 -5.60 -19.34 8.12
N PHE A 69 -4.59 -18.47 8.21
CA PHE A 69 -4.33 -17.45 7.17
C PHE A 69 -4.00 -18.08 5.81
N GLN A 70 -3.13 -19.10 5.76
CA GLN A 70 -2.78 -19.78 4.49
C GLN A 70 -4.02 -20.38 3.80
N ARG A 71 -4.93 -21.00 4.55
CA ARG A 71 -6.21 -21.51 4.03
C ARG A 71 -7.14 -20.40 3.52
N ALA A 72 -7.10 -19.20 4.11
CA ALA A 72 -7.83 -18.04 3.60
C ALA A 72 -7.22 -17.50 2.29
N CYS A 73 -5.90 -17.37 2.21
CA CYS A 73 -5.17 -16.83 1.04
C CYS A 73 -5.52 -17.55 -0.27
N LEU A 74 -5.60 -18.89 -0.25
CA LEU A 74 -5.98 -19.69 -1.42
C LEU A 74 -7.37 -19.33 -1.98
N LYS A 75 -8.29 -18.90 -1.12
CA LYS A 75 -9.66 -18.54 -1.50
C LYS A 75 -9.78 -17.09 -1.94
N ILE A 76 -8.97 -16.20 -1.36
CA ILE A 76 -8.89 -14.80 -1.77
C ILE A 76 -8.41 -14.69 -3.22
N LYS A 77 -7.52 -15.58 -3.67
CA LYS A 77 -7.15 -15.70 -5.10
C LYS A 77 -8.36 -15.99 -6.00
N VAL A 78 -9.27 -16.88 -5.59
CA VAL A 78 -10.50 -17.19 -6.34
C VAL A 78 -11.46 -16.00 -6.33
N LEU A 79 -11.64 -15.35 -5.16
CA LEU A 79 -12.43 -14.13 -5.06
C LEU A 79 -11.91 -13.01 -5.97
N ALA A 80 -10.58 -12.85 -6.06
CA ALA A 80 -9.95 -11.87 -6.94
C ALA A 80 -10.19 -12.17 -8.43
N GLN A 81 -10.23 -13.44 -8.82
CA GLN A 81 -10.60 -13.86 -10.18
C GLN A 81 -12.06 -13.52 -10.52
N GLU A 82 -13.00 -13.80 -9.61
CA GLU A 82 -14.41 -13.48 -9.85
C GLU A 82 -14.68 -11.96 -9.81
N ALA A 83 -14.01 -11.24 -8.91
CA ALA A 83 -14.05 -9.78 -8.87
C ALA A 83 -13.58 -9.17 -10.19
N TYR A 84 -12.48 -9.68 -10.77
CA TYR A 84 -12.04 -9.26 -12.10
C TYR A 84 -13.03 -9.61 -13.22
N ARG A 85 -13.61 -10.82 -13.24
CA ARG A 85 -14.61 -11.17 -14.26
C ARG A 85 -15.83 -10.25 -14.22
N TRP A 86 -16.34 -9.97 -13.02
CA TRP A 86 -17.42 -9.03 -12.82
C TRP A 86 -17.02 -7.62 -13.30
N PHE A 87 -15.87 -7.12 -12.84
CA PHE A 87 -15.37 -5.79 -13.18
C PHE A 87 -15.19 -5.62 -14.69
N HIS A 88 -14.63 -6.62 -15.36
CA HIS A 88 -14.40 -6.64 -16.81
C HIS A 88 -15.70 -6.80 -17.62
N ASN A 89 -16.81 -7.22 -17.01
CA ASN A 89 -18.12 -7.26 -17.68
C ASN A 89 -18.88 -5.95 -17.51
N GLU A 90 -18.90 -5.38 -16.30
CA GLU A 90 -19.73 -4.21 -15.98
C GLU A 90 -19.04 -2.86 -16.25
N ILE A 91 -17.70 -2.81 -16.29
CA ILE A 91 -16.92 -1.58 -16.39
C ILE A 91 -16.06 -1.64 -17.66
N GLN A 92 -16.61 -1.17 -18.77
CA GLN A 92 -15.99 -1.14 -20.11
C GLN A 92 -15.25 0.17 -20.39
N GLU A 93 -15.70 1.26 -19.76
CA GLU A 93 -15.01 2.56 -19.76
C GLU A 93 -15.03 3.23 -18.38
N LEU A 94 -14.21 4.27 -18.20
CA LEU A 94 -14.18 5.08 -16.97
C LEU A 94 -15.58 5.60 -16.60
N LYS A 95 -16.42 5.87 -17.60
CA LYS A 95 -17.76 6.41 -17.38
C LYS A 95 -18.71 5.40 -16.73
N ASP A 96 -18.55 4.10 -17.01
CA ASP A 96 -19.31 3.05 -16.33
C ASP A 96 -18.99 3.05 -14.84
N PHE A 97 -17.71 3.07 -14.47
CA PHE A 97 -17.26 3.14 -13.08
C PHE A 97 -17.79 4.39 -12.37
N GLU A 98 -17.65 5.57 -13.00
CA GLU A 98 -18.17 6.82 -12.44
C GLU A 98 -19.68 6.79 -12.21
N ASN A 99 -20.45 6.22 -13.13
CA ASN A 99 -21.90 6.12 -13.03
C ASN A 99 -22.31 5.07 -11.98
N MET A 100 -21.59 3.94 -11.94
CA MET A 100 -21.80 2.82 -11.03
C MET A 100 -21.49 3.16 -9.57
N TYR A 101 -20.47 3.98 -9.31
CA TYR A 101 -20.04 4.38 -7.96
C TYR A 101 -20.19 5.88 -7.69
N CYS A 102 -21.05 6.57 -8.44
CA CYS A 102 -21.23 8.03 -8.36
C CYS A 102 -21.43 8.52 -6.92
N GLU A 103 -22.22 7.79 -6.14
CA GLU A 103 -22.56 8.13 -4.76
C GLU A 103 -21.43 7.92 -3.75
N GLU A 104 -20.63 6.88 -3.96
CA GLU A 104 -19.44 6.53 -3.18
C GLU A 104 -18.27 7.46 -3.52
N LEU A 105 -18.12 7.82 -4.79
CA LEU A 105 -17.10 8.74 -5.31
C LEU A 105 -17.36 10.20 -4.92
N ILE A 106 -18.62 10.63 -4.81
CA ILE A 106 -18.95 11.93 -4.22
C ILE A 106 -18.61 11.91 -2.73
N TRP A 107 -18.99 10.84 -2.03
CA TRP A 107 -18.81 10.75 -0.59
C TRP A 107 -17.34 10.66 -0.16
N CYS A 108 -16.48 9.93 -0.87
CA CYS A 108 -15.06 9.81 -0.50
C CYS A 108 -14.23 11.09 -0.75
N GLY A 109 -14.83 12.15 -1.29
CA GLY A 109 -14.20 13.45 -1.46
C GLY A 109 -12.99 13.39 -2.39
N GLU A 110 -11.83 13.86 -1.91
CA GLU A 110 -10.61 13.95 -2.72
C GLU A 110 -10.10 12.58 -3.19
N HIS A 111 -10.39 11.50 -2.43
CA HIS A 111 -10.06 10.13 -2.82
C HIS A 111 -10.62 9.74 -4.19
N LYS A 112 -11.70 10.41 -4.65
CA LYS A 112 -12.21 10.27 -6.02
C LYS A 112 -11.10 10.42 -7.07
N ILE A 113 -10.20 11.39 -6.91
CA ILE A 113 -9.12 11.65 -7.88
C ILE A 113 -8.28 10.40 -8.06
N THR A 114 -7.95 9.72 -6.96
CA THR A 114 -7.12 8.53 -6.97
C THR A 114 -7.85 7.30 -7.51
N PHE A 115 -9.14 7.12 -7.18
CA PHE A 115 -9.96 6.07 -7.78
C PHE A 115 -10.13 6.28 -9.30
N THR A 116 -10.49 7.50 -9.74
CA THR A 116 -10.55 7.84 -11.17
C THR A 116 -9.22 7.54 -11.85
N LYS A 117 -8.07 7.93 -11.25
CA LYS A 117 -6.75 7.67 -11.85
C LYS A 117 -6.42 6.19 -11.92
N SER A 118 -6.76 5.38 -10.91
CA SER A 118 -6.51 3.94 -10.94
C SER A 118 -7.29 3.24 -12.05
N ILE A 119 -8.49 3.73 -12.38
CA ILE A 119 -9.32 3.23 -13.47
C ILE A 119 -8.75 3.60 -14.84
N GLU A 120 -8.22 4.81 -15.01
CA GLU A 120 -7.45 5.17 -16.23
C GLU A 120 -6.27 4.22 -16.45
N LEU A 121 -5.52 3.90 -15.38
CA LEU A 121 -4.37 2.98 -15.44
C LEU A 121 -4.80 1.55 -15.81
N TYR A 122 -5.90 1.05 -15.25
CA TYR A 122 -6.51 -0.23 -15.61
C TYR A 122 -6.83 -0.31 -17.12
N PHE A 123 -7.48 0.71 -17.68
CA PHE A 123 -7.79 0.76 -19.12
C PHE A 123 -6.56 0.97 -20.01
N ALA A 124 -5.52 1.63 -19.50
CA ALA A 124 -4.21 1.71 -20.17
C ALA A 124 -3.41 0.39 -20.11
N GLY A 125 -3.88 -0.62 -19.35
CA GLY A 125 -3.19 -1.88 -19.12
C GLY A 125 -2.08 -1.83 -18.07
N ASP A 126 -1.88 -0.69 -17.40
CA ASP A 126 -0.89 -0.51 -16.34
C ASP A 126 -1.43 -0.99 -14.98
N ASN A 127 -1.66 -2.30 -14.93
CA ASN A 127 -2.24 -2.96 -13.77
C ASN A 127 -1.33 -2.95 -12.54
N TYR A 128 -0.01 -2.83 -12.72
CA TYR A 128 0.94 -2.83 -11.62
C TYR A 128 0.96 -1.48 -10.90
N THR A 129 1.03 -0.35 -11.63
CA THR A 129 0.88 0.97 -11.03
C THR A 129 -0.52 1.15 -10.43
N ALA A 130 -1.56 0.66 -11.10
CA ALA A 130 -2.93 0.69 -10.57
C ALA A 130 -3.05 -0.06 -9.22
N LEU A 131 -2.39 -1.22 -9.08
CA LEU A 131 -2.37 -2.01 -7.84
C LEU A 131 -1.60 -1.31 -6.70
N LEU A 132 -0.42 -0.74 -6.98
CA LEU A 132 0.33 0.04 -5.99
C LEU A 132 -0.44 1.28 -5.54
N LEU A 133 -1.08 1.99 -6.49
CA LEU A 133 -1.91 3.16 -6.22
C LEU A 133 -3.11 2.82 -5.33
N ILE A 134 -3.90 1.79 -5.69
CA ILE A 134 -5.14 1.46 -4.98
C ILE A 134 -4.90 0.89 -3.57
N THR A 135 -3.77 0.20 -3.35
CA THR A 135 -3.42 -0.33 -2.02
C THR A 135 -3.11 0.77 -1.02
N SER A 136 -2.31 1.77 -1.42
CA SER A 136 -2.05 2.96 -0.59
C SER A 136 -3.31 3.81 -0.37
N SER A 137 -4.16 3.91 -1.40
CA SER A 137 -5.43 4.64 -1.34
C SER A 137 -6.39 4.03 -0.33
N LEU A 138 -6.50 2.70 -0.30
CA LEU A 138 -7.35 1.99 0.67
C LEU A 138 -6.83 2.15 2.11
N GLU A 139 -5.51 2.15 2.31
CA GLU A 139 -4.90 2.41 3.62
C GLU A 139 -5.26 3.82 4.12
N GLN A 140 -5.06 4.85 3.30
CA GLN A 140 -5.42 6.24 3.62
C GLN A 140 -6.94 6.42 3.82
N LEU A 141 -7.77 5.80 2.97
CA LEU A 141 -9.23 5.82 3.10
C LEU A 141 -9.68 5.25 4.46
N LEU A 142 -9.16 4.09 4.85
CA LEU A 142 -9.48 3.47 6.15
C LEU A 142 -8.97 4.30 7.32
N GLY A 143 -7.83 4.98 7.18
CA GLY A 143 -7.31 5.94 8.15
C GLY A 143 -8.21 7.17 8.33
N ASP A 144 -8.74 7.71 7.24
CA ASP A 144 -9.69 8.83 7.24
C ASP A 144 -11.07 8.40 7.78
N VAL A 145 -11.53 7.19 7.45
CA VAL A 145 -12.73 6.60 8.07
C VAL A 145 -12.54 6.41 9.56
N LEU A 146 -11.40 5.88 10.03
CA LEU A 146 -11.16 5.74 11.47
C LEU A 146 -11.14 7.12 12.16
N HIS A 147 -10.54 8.14 11.53
CA HIS A 147 -10.53 9.49 12.07
C HIS A 147 -11.94 10.08 12.23
N LEU A 148 -12.82 9.87 11.25
CA LEU A 148 -14.22 10.29 11.29
C LEU A 148 -14.97 9.66 12.48
N VAL A 149 -14.74 8.37 12.74
CA VAL A 149 -15.55 7.57 13.68
C VAL A 149 -14.94 7.49 15.09
N ASN A 150 -13.66 7.82 15.25
CA ASN A 150 -12.89 7.73 16.50
C ASN A 150 -12.16 9.05 16.82
N ILE A 151 -12.93 10.14 16.88
CA ILE A 151 -12.45 11.54 17.02
C ILE A 151 -11.51 11.75 18.22
N THR A 152 -11.60 10.92 19.27
CA THR A 152 -10.81 11.06 20.51
C THR A 152 -9.46 10.33 20.52
N SER A 153 -9.19 9.46 19.54
CA SER A 153 -8.02 8.58 19.57
C SER A 153 -7.06 8.87 18.41
N GLN A 154 -5.77 8.62 18.61
CA GLN A 154 -4.81 8.67 17.50
C GLN A 154 -5.06 7.50 16.55
N VAL A 155 -5.14 7.79 15.24
CA VAL A 155 -5.21 6.78 14.19
C VAL A 155 -3.86 6.03 14.15
N PRO A 156 -3.83 4.68 14.24
CA PRO A 156 -2.58 3.94 14.15
C PRO A 156 -1.85 4.19 12.81
N PRO A 157 -0.52 4.34 12.81
CA PRO A 157 0.23 4.68 11.60
C PRO A 157 0.42 3.50 10.63
N LEU A 158 0.24 2.25 11.08
CA LEU A 158 0.48 1.06 10.26
C LEU A 158 -0.85 0.39 9.85
N PHE A 159 -1.00 0.04 8.56
CA PHE A 159 -2.20 -0.64 8.03
C PHE A 159 -2.67 -1.83 8.88
N ARG A 160 -1.77 -2.72 9.29
CA ARG A 160 -2.15 -3.90 10.07
C ARG A 160 -2.74 -3.53 11.44
N ASP A 161 -2.26 -2.45 12.05
CA ASP A 161 -2.70 -2.01 13.38
C ASP A 161 -4.04 -1.25 13.24
N LEU A 162 -4.19 -0.46 12.18
CA LEU A 162 -5.46 0.13 11.75
C LEU A 162 -6.56 -0.94 11.60
N LEU A 163 -6.24 -2.11 11.03
CA LEU A 163 -7.18 -3.23 10.88
C LEU A 163 -7.47 -4.02 12.18
N LEU A 164 -6.90 -3.63 13.32
CA LEU A 164 -7.28 -4.12 14.65
C LEU A 164 -8.21 -3.15 15.39
N GLU A 165 -8.41 -1.94 14.87
CA GLU A 165 -9.18 -0.89 15.54
C GLU A 165 -10.68 -1.19 15.57
N ARG A 166 -11.21 -1.28 16.79
CA ARG A 166 -12.60 -1.68 17.04
C ARG A 166 -13.64 -0.81 16.31
N PRO A 167 -13.53 0.52 16.21
CA PRO A 167 -14.51 1.34 15.49
C PRO A 167 -14.63 1.00 13.99
N LEU A 168 -13.56 0.50 13.36
CA LEU A 168 -13.63 0.00 11.98
C LEU A 168 -14.38 -1.33 11.91
N ALA A 169 -14.17 -2.24 12.87
CA ALA A 169 -14.91 -3.51 12.94
C ALA A 169 -16.41 -3.30 13.25
N ASP A 170 -16.74 -2.35 14.13
CA ASP A 170 -18.12 -2.02 14.50
C ASP A 170 -18.93 -1.46 13.31
N ILE A 171 -18.28 -0.77 12.34
CA ILE A 171 -18.94 -0.18 11.15
C ILE A 171 -18.83 -1.05 9.89
N LEU A 172 -17.66 -1.63 9.61
CA LEU A 172 -17.46 -2.47 8.42
C LEU A 172 -17.95 -3.90 8.62
N GLY A 173 -18.02 -4.37 9.86
CA GLY A 173 -18.30 -5.76 10.23
C GLY A 173 -17.03 -6.60 10.36
N GLU A 174 -17.02 -7.46 11.39
CA GLU A 174 -15.92 -8.35 11.77
C GLU A 174 -15.38 -9.19 10.59
N ASP A 175 -16.27 -9.75 9.78
CA ASP A 175 -15.94 -10.56 8.60
C ASP A 175 -15.24 -9.76 7.49
N PHE A 176 -15.65 -8.50 7.29
CA PHE A 176 -15.06 -7.62 6.29
C PHE A 176 -13.66 -7.18 6.72
N VAL A 177 -13.48 -6.84 8.00
CA VAL A 177 -12.17 -6.58 8.59
C VAL A 177 -11.29 -7.82 8.51
N PHE A 178 -11.81 -9.03 8.76
CA PHE A 178 -11.03 -10.26 8.62
C PHE A 178 -10.52 -10.49 7.19
N LEU A 179 -11.34 -10.21 6.15
CA LEU A 179 -10.89 -10.26 4.75
C LEU A 179 -9.76 -9.26 4.47
N LEU A 180 -9.87 -8.01 4.96
CA LEU A 180 -8.80 -7.02 4.86
C LEU A 180 -7.53 -7.47 5.60
N ARG A 181 -7.64 -8.06 6.79
CA ARG A 181 -6.51 -8.61 7.56
C ARG A 181 -5.80 -9.74 6.82
N CYS A 182 -6.52 -10.55 6.04
CA CYS A 182 -5.92 -11.60 5.21
C CYS A 182 -5.18 -11.04 3.97
N LEU A 183 -5.63 -9.93 3.41
CA LEU A 183 -4.99 -9.24 2.28
C LEU A 183 -3.77 -8.40 2.68
N PHE A 184 -3.87 -7.65 3.79
CA PHE A 184 -2.97 -6.53 4.10
C PHE A 184 -2.33 -6.56 5.50
N GLY A 185 -2.65 -7.56 6.31
CA GLY A 185 -2.25 -7.58 7.72
C GLY A 185 -0.81 -8.08 7.95
N PRO A 186 -0.63 -9.14 8.75
CA PRO A 186 0.67 -9.58 9.26
C PRO A 186 1.49 -10.37 8.23
N PRO A 187 2.79 -10.64 8.49
CA PRO A 187 3.64 -11.45 7.61
C PRO A 187 3.17 -12.89 7.33
N ASN A 188 2.29 -13.47 8.17
CA ASN A 188 1.67 -14.78 7.94
C ASN A 188 0.36 -14.72 7.11
N SER A 189 -0.12 -13.51 6.76
CA SER A 189 -1.19 -13.29 5.77
C SER A 189 -0.63 -13.14 4.35
N MET A 190 -1.45 -12.77 3.36
CA MET A 190 -0.92 -12.39 2.04
C MET A 190 0.02 -11.19 2.11
N ASN A 191 -0.17 -10.30 3.08
CA ASN A 191 0.65 -9.10 3.31
C ASN A 191 0.91 -8.26 2.03
N LEU A 192 -0.07 -8.24 1.11
CA LEU A 192 0.12 -7.88 -0.30
C LEU A 192 0.72 -6.49 -0.46
N ARG A 193 0.21 -5.52 0.33
CA ARG A 193 0.71 -4.13 0.37
C ARG A 193 2.21 -4.08 0.62
N ASN A 194 2.73 -4.84 1.59
CA ASN A 194 4.16 -4.82 1.88
C ASN A 194 4.98 -5.58 0.83
N ILE A 195 4.48 -6.70 0.30
CA ILE A 195 5.22 -7.44 -0.75
C ILE A 195 5.45 -6.56 -1.99
N ILE A 196 4.43 -5.82 -2.44
CA ILE A 196 4.57 -4.92 -3.60
C ILE A 196 5.37 -3.65 -3.26
N TRP A 197 5.10 -2.98 -2.12
CA TRP A 197 5.76 -1.71 -1.78
C TRP A 197 7.22 -1.83 -1.35
N HIS A 198 7.66 -3.01 -0.92
CA HIS A 198 9.08 -3.31 -0.68
C HIS A 198 9.78 -3.90 -1.93
N GLY A 199 9.11 -3.99 -3.08
CA GLY A 199 9.72 -4.50 -4.32
C GLY A 199 10.17 -5.96 -4.24
N PHE A 200 9.40 -6.83 -3.57
CA PHE A 200 9.60 -8.29 -3.61
C PHE A 200 8.94 -8.96 -4.82
N ILE A 201 8.19 -8.19 -5.59
CA ILE A 201 7.50 -8.59 -6.82
C ILE A 201 7.92 -7.61 -7.91
N CYS A 202 8.26 -8.09 -9.11
CA CYS A 202 8.24 -7.27 -10.32
C CYS A 202 6.98 -7.54 -11.17
N GLU A 203 6.66 -6.61 -12.08
CA GLU A 203 5.49 -6.65 -12.96
C GLU A 203 5.43 -7.91 -13.84
N GLU A 204 6.59 -8.37 -14.30
CA GLU A 204 6.74 -9.55 -15.14
C GLU A 204 6.50 -10.86 -14.38
N GLU A 205 6.98 -10.95 -13.13
CA GLU A 205 6.77 -12.10 -12.24
C GLU A 205 5.31 -12.16 -11.78
N PHE A 206 4.76 -11.02 -11.40
CA PHE A 206 3.35 -10.86 -11.05
C PHE A 206 2.58 -10.34 -12.26
N SER A 207 2.68 -11.14 -13.33
CA SER A 207 1.96 -11.06 -14.61
C SER A 207 0.64 -10.27 -14.53
N PRO A 208 0.24 -9.54 -15.60
CA PRO A 208 -0.97 -8.73 -15.60
C PRO A 208 -2.22 -9.43 -15.02
N THR A 209 -2.29 -10.74 -15.15
CA THR A 209 -3.34 -11.61 -14.59
C THR A 209 -3.43 -11.58 -13.04
N PRO A 210 -2.43 -11.99 -12.23
CA PRO A 210 -2.41 -11.69 -10.79
C PRO A 210 -2.67 -10.22 -10.42
N ALA A 211 -2.01 -9.26 -11.10
CA ALA A 211 -2.13 -7.84 -10.77
C ALA A 211 -3.57 -7.32 -10.92
N ILE A 212 -4.20 -7.57 -12.07
CA ILE A 212 -5.56 -7.09 -12.40
C ILE A 212 -6.62 -7.73 -11.50
N TRP A 213 -6.44 -8.99 -11.10
CA TRP A 213 -7.34 -9.70 -10.18
C TRP A 213 -7.41 -9.03 -8.81
N TYR A 214 -6.25 -8.81 -8.18
CA TYR A 214 -6.23 -8.15 -6.87
C TYR A 214 -6.60 -6.67 -6.98
N TYR A 215 -6.20 -5.98 -8.05
CA TYR A 215 -6.65 -4.61 -8.31
C TYR A 215 -8.18 -4.50 -8.30
N CYS A 216 -8.90 -5.28 -9.13
CA CYS A 216 -10.36 -5.25 -9.20
C CYS A 216 -11.01 -5.58 -7.85
N LEU A 217 -10.49 -6.58 -7.11
CA LEU A 217 -10.96 -6.90 -5.76
C LEU A 217 -10.82 -5.70 -4.81
N ILE A 218 -9.67 -5.03 -4.83
CA ILE A 218 -9.37 -3.94 -3.89
C ILE A 218 -10.21 -2.69 -4.22
N VAL A 219 -10.48 -2.40 -5.49
CA VAL A 219 -11.43 -1.34 -5.88
C VAL A 219 -12.84 -1.66 -5.36
N VAL A 220 -13.33 -2.89 -5.54
CA VAL A 220 -14.65 -3.31 -5.03
C VAL A 220 -14.73 -3.23 -3.51
N LEU A 221 -13.66 -3.62 -2.80
CA LEU A 221 -13.58 -3.48 -1.34
C LEU A 221 -13.55 -2.01 -0.90
N ALA A 222 -12.80 -1.14 -1.59
CA ALA A 222 -12.74 0.29 -1.29
C ALA A 222 -14.10 0.97 -1.48
N MET A 223 -14.81 0.68 -2.58
CA MET A 223 -16.17 1.19 -2.79
C MET A 223 -17.16 0.61 -1.77
N SER A 224 -16.98 -0.65 -1.34
CA SER A 224 -17.77 -1.26 -0.26
C SER A 224 -17.54 -0.58 1.09
N VAL A 225 -16.31 -0.12 1.39
CA VAL A 225 -16.01 0.72 2.56
C VAL A 225 -16.77 2.04 2.47
N CYS A 226 -16.66 2.76 1.35
CA CYS A 226 -17.38 4.01 1.13
C CYS A 226 -18.89 3.85 1.33
N ALA A 227 -19.49 2.81 0.73
CA ALA A 227 -20.90 2.50 0.91
C ALA A 227 -21.24 2.19 2.37
N LYS A 228 -20.52 1.28 3.04
CA LYS A 228 -20.79 0.92 4.44
C LYS A 228 -20.76 2.12 5.39
N VAL A 229 -19.76 3.00 5.25
CA VAL A 229 -19.61 4.16 6.14
C VAL A 229 -20.64 5.25 5.81
N LYS A 230 -20.87 5.55 4.53
CA LYS A 230 -21.84 6.56 4.06
C LYS A 230 -23.27 6.30 4.58
N PHE A 231 -23.68 5.04 4.69
CA PHE A 231 -25.02 4.65 5.15
C PHE A 231 -25.05 4.22 6.63
N SER A 232 -23.97 4.44 7.39
CA SER A 232 -23.91 4.18 8.84
C SER A 232 -24.38 5.38 9.68
N GLU A 233 -24.63 5.18 10.97
CA GLU A 233 -24.94 6.29 11.90
C GLU A 233 -23.81 7.32 12.04
N ALA A 234 -22.58 6.96 11.66
CA ALA A 234 -21.41 7.85 11.67
C ALA A 234 -21.23 8.61 10.32
N SER A 235 -22.25 8.64 9.47
CA SER A 235 -22.19 9.28 8.16
C SER A 235 -22.04 10.80 8.22
N CYS A 236 -21.19 11.33 7.35
CA CYS A 236 -21.10 12.75 7.00
C CYS A 236 -21.42 12.94 5.50
N GLU A 237 -21.70 14.18 5.07
CA GLU A 237 -22.01 14.47 3.66
C GLU A 237 -20.85 14.10 2.71
N VAL A 238 -19.62 14.39 3.12
CA VAL A 238 -18.36 14.07 2.43
C VAL A 238 -17.32 13.68 3.48
N LEU A 239 -16.53 12.64 3.22
CA LEU A 239 -15.44 12.18 4.06
C LEU A 239 -14.36 13.26 4.20
N ILE A 240 -14.09 13.66 5.44
CA ILE A 240 -13.09 14.66 5.80
C ILE A 240 -11.76 13.93 6.07
N ARG A 241 -10.70 14.28 5.33
CA ARG A 241 -9.36 13.68 5.54
C ARG A 241 -8.77 14.09 6.90
N ARG A 242 -8.02 13.18 7.52
CA ARG A 242 -7.28 13.39 8.77
C ARG A 242 -6.22 14.50 8.68
N HIS A 243 -5.73 14.80 7.48
CA HIS A 243 -4.73 15.84 7.18
C HIS A 243 -5.36 17.06 6.46
N THR A 244 -6.43 17.63 7.01
CA THR A 244 -7.25 18.66 6.31
C THR A 244 -6.77 20.11 6.45
N LYS A 245 -5.72 20.41 7.22
CA LYS A 245 -5.17 21.77 7.33
C LYS A 245 -4.15 22.00 6.22
N LYS A 246 -4.59 22.68 5.16
CA LYS A 246 -3.86 22.95 3.91
C LYS A 246 -3.31 24.38 3.85
N ALA A 247 -2.12 24.58 3.31
CA ALA A 247 -1.91 25.11 1.95
C ALA A 247 -0.41 25.26 1.63
N PHE A 248 0.20 24.20 1.10
CA PHE A 248 1.43 24.27 0.32
C PHE A 248 1.26 23.49 -0.98
N THR A 249 2.03 23.86 -2.00
CA THR A 249 2.09 23.19 -3.30
C THR A 249 3.42 22.45 -3.42
N GLY A 250 3.44 21.20 -2.94
CA GLY A 250 4.58 20.27 -3.01
C GLY A 250 4.06 18.83 -3.02
N LEU A 251 4.95 17.84 -2.89
CA LEU A 251 4.54 16.42 -2.81
C LEU A 251 3.54 16.15 -1.67
N TYR A 252 3.64 16.89 -0.56
CA TYR A 252 2.78 16.72 0.62
C TYR A 252 1.87 17.90 0.92
N HIS A 253 0.76 17.61 1.60
CA HIS A 253 -0.11 18.64 2.16
C HIS A 253 0.49 19.22 3.45
N LEU A 254 1.06 20.43 3.37
CA LEU A 254 1.47 21.20 4.56
C LEU A 254 0.38 22.20 5.00
N PRO A 255 0.37 22.67 6.27
CA PRO A 255 -0.56 23.68 6.77
C PRO A 255 -0.23 25.12 6.35
N GLN A 256 -1.25 25.97 6.18
CA GLN A 256 -1.08 27.41 5.96
C GLN A 256 -0.82 28.15 7.27
N ASN A 257 -0.13 29.30 7.18
CA ASN A 257 0.29 30.16 8.31
C ASN A 257 1.35 29.53 9.22
N PHE A 258 2.40 28.96 8.63
CA PHE A 258 3.61 28.57 9.34
C PHE A 258 4.32 29.82 9.89
N ASN A 259 4.49 29.91 11.21
CA ASN A 259 5.20 31.01 11.85
C ASN A 259 6.64 30.57 12.20
N TRP A 260 7.60 31.15 11.48
CA TRP A 260 9.04 30.91 11.65
C TRP A 260 9.55 31.10 13.09
N ASP A 261 8.91 31.98 13.87
CA ASP A 261 9.37 32.34 15.22
C ASP A 261 9.05 31.28 16.29
N TYR A 262 8.23 30.26 15.99
CA TYR A 262 7.72 29.28 16.97
C TYR A 262 7.94 27.81 16.56
N LEU A 263 8.91 27.56 15.69
CA LEU A 263 9.22 26.20 15.21
C LEU A 263 9.72 25.30 16.34
N THR A 264 9.02 24.19 16.57
CA THR A 264 9.44 23.13 17.48
C THR A 264 10.17 22.02 16.73
N LYS A 265 10.92 21.17 17.43
CA LYS A 265 11.67 20.07 16.81
C LYS A 265 10.76 19.03 16.11
N SER A 266 9.47 19.02 16.42
CA SER A 266 8.42 18.21 15.75
C SER A 266 7.94 18.79 14.42
N ASP A 267 8.24 20.05 14.11
CA ASP A 267 7.76 20.73 12.90
C ASP A 267 8.72 20.59 11.70
N PHE A 268 9.89 19.97 11.92
CA PHE A 268 11.01 19.92 10.98
C PHE A 268 10.69 19.16 9.67
N GLU A 269 9.77 18.19 9.68
CA GLU A 269 9.32 17.51 8.44
C GLU A 269 8.70 18.50 7.43
N GLN A 270 8.05 19.55 7.93
CA GLN A 270 7.42 20.60 7.11
C GLN A 270 8.44 21.69 6.74
N MET A 271 9.43 21.93 7.62
CA MET A 271 10.59 22.77 7.28
C MET A 271 11.43 22.14 6.16
N TYR A 272 11.54 20.81 6.10
CA TYR A 272 12.48 20.15 5.19
C TYR A 272 12.11 20.32 3.71
N GLU A 273 10.82 20.21 3.35
CA GLU A 273 10.38 20.55 1.99
C GLU A 273 10.69 22.02 1.65
N LEU A 274 10.50 22.94 2.60
CA LEU A 274 10.79 24.37 2.41
C LEU A 274 12.30 24.66 2.31
N ILE A 275 13.15 23.96 3.05
CA ILE A 275 14.62 24.07 2.97
C ILE A 275 15.11 23.51 1.63
N LEU A 276 14.57 22.38 1.16
CA LEU A 276 14.89 21.87 -0.17
C LEU A 276 14.39 22.80 -1.30
N ASN A 277 13.34 23.60 -1.08
CA ASN A 277 12.92 24.66 -2.02
C ASN A 277 13.96 25.79 -2.17
N GLU A 278 14.85 25.99 -1.20
CA GLU A 278 15.99 26.90 -1.34
C GLU A 278 17.21 26.24 -2.02
N CYS A 279 17.25 24.90 -2.03
CA CYS A 279 18.36 24.07 -2.53
C CYS A 279 18.01 23.31 -3.83
N VAL A 280 17.17 23.88 -4.70
CA VAL A 280 16.69 23.23 -5.94
C VAL A 280 17.85 22.88 -6.90
N PRO A 281 18.00 21.60 -7.30
CA PRO A 281 18.95 21.20 -8.34
C PRO A 281 18.66 21.93 -9.66
N HIS A 282 19.70 22.44 -10.33
CA HIS A 282 19.55 23.40 -11.44
C HIS A 282 18.66 22.95 -12.62
N SER A 283 18.52 21.65 -12.85
CA SER A 283 17.54 21.07 -13.78
C SER A 283 17.41 19.56 -13.61
N ILE A 284 16.17 19.06 -13.63
CA ILE A 284 15.90 17.61 -13.69
C ILE A 284 16.57 17.03 -14.94
N PRO A 285 17.30 15.90 -14.84
CA PRO A 285 17.96 15.27 -15.97
C PRO A 285 16.98 14.94 -17.12
N PRO A 286 17.35 15.17 -18.39
CA PRO A 286 16.47 14.82 -19.51
C PRO A 286 16.12 13.32 -19.52
N HIS A 287 14.85 13.00 -19.76
CA HIS A 287 14.32 11.64 -19.84
C HIS A 287 15.19 10.68 -20.68
N ILE A 288 15.66 11.15 -21.84
CA ILE A 288 16.51 10.39 -22.77
C ILE A 288 17.85 9.98 -22.13
N HIS A 289 18.41 10.81 -21.26
CA HIS A 289 19.66 10.51 -20.56
C HIS A 289 19.46 9.44 -19.48
N LEU A 290 18.38 9.51 -18.69
CA LEU A 290 18.00 8.46 -17.73
C LEU A 290 17.75 7.11 -18.42
N LEU A 291 17.06 7.12 -19.57
CA LEU A 291 16.90 5.92 -20.40
C LEU A 291 18.22 5.37 -20.92
N SER A 292 19.23 6.21 -21.19
CA SER A 292 20.55 5.76 -21.67
C SER A 292 21.31 5.00 -20.58
N ILE A 293 21.39 5.56 -19.37
CA ILE A 293 22.09 4.95 -18.23
C ILE A 293 21.37 3.72 -17.68
N LEU A 294 20.03 3.68 -17.71
CA LEU A 294 19.22 2.50 -17.33
C LEU A 294 19.60 1.22 -18.10
N ASN A 295 20.07 1.34 -19.36
CA ASN A 295 20.49 0.19 -20.16
C ASN A 295 21.96 -0.20 -19.99
N GLN A 296 22.71 0.55 -19.17
CA GLN A 296 24.14 0.38 -18.93
C GLN A 296 24.44 0.00 -17.48
N THR A 297 23.55 0.35 -16.55
CA THR A 297 23.73 0.11 -15.12
C THR A 297 23.55 -1.37 -14.72
N PHE A 298 24.32 -1.79 -13.72
CA PHE A 298 24.17 -3.09 -13.04
C PHE A 298 23.31 -3.00 -11.76
N PHE A 299 22.98 -1.78 -11.32
CA PHE A 299 22.19 -1.50 -10.12
C PHE A 299 20.73 -2.01 -10.24
N VAL A 300 20.17 -1.88 -11.44
CA VAL A 300 18.83 -2.38 -11.81
C VAL A 300 18.92 -3.82 -12.34
N ILE A 301 17.91 -4.67 -12.06
CA ILE A 301 17.83 -6.00 -12.68
C ILE A 301 17.15 -5.93 -14.05
N PRO A 302 17.60 -6.73 -15.05
CA PRO A 302 17.04 -6.67 -16.40
C PRO A 302 15.52 -6.87 -16.49
N THR A 303 14.93 -7.67 -15.60
CA THR A 303 13.47 -7.88 -15.53
C THR A 303 12.73 -6.59 -15.20
N THR A 304 13.24 -5.75 -14.31
CA THR A 304 12.58 -4.49 -13.89
C THR A 304 12.78 -3.30 -14.83
N ILE A 305 13.57 -3.44 -15.91
CA ILE A 305 13.83 -2.36 -16.87
C ILE A 305 12.53 -1.80 -17.50
N PRO A 306 11.52 -2.60 -17.89
CA PRO A 306 10.27 -2.09 -18.43
C PRO A 306 9.50 -1.21 -17.42
N THR A 307 9.40 -1.63 -16.16
CA THR A 307 8.75 -0.84 -15.10
C THR A 307 9.52 0.46 -14.80
N TRP A 308 10.86 0.44 -14.82
CA TRP A 308 11.68 1.66 -14.73
C TRP A 308 11.46 2.63 -15.91
N ARG A 309 11.30 2.11 -17.14
CA ARG A 309 10.95 2.94 -18.30
C ARG A 309 9.59 3.62 -18.10
N ARG A 310 8.58 2.89 -17.62
CA ARG A 310 7.26 3.45 -17.32
C ARG A 310 7.29 4.50 -16.22
N ALA A 311 8.10 4.30 -15.17
CA ALA A 311 8.35 5.34 -14.17
C ALA A 311 8.90 6.62 -14.83
N PHE A 312 9.93 6.50 -15.66
CA PHE A 312 10.51 7.64 -16.36
C PHE A 312 9.54 8.29 -17.37
N GLU A 313 8.63 7.54 -17.99
CA GLU A 313 7.51 8.09 -18.78
C GLU A 313 6.55 8.93 -17.92
N TYR A 314 6.26 8.52 -16.67
CA TYR A 314 5.49 9.34 -15.72
C TYR A 314 6.21 10.61 -15.31
N MET A 315 7.53 10.54 -15.08
CA MET A 315 8.36 11.73 -14.84
C MET A 315 8.30 12.70 -16.04
N TYR A 316 8.43 12.19 -17.27
CA TYR A 316 8.37 13.00 -18.49
C TYR A 316 6.98 13.61 -18.78
N THR A 317 5.91 12.91 -18.40
CA THR A 317 4.52 13.35 -18.60
C THR A 317 3.94 14.17 -17.43
N GLY A 318 4.79 14.62 -16.49
CA GLY A 318 4.38 15.49 -15.39
C GLY A 318 3.45 14.82 -14.38
N GLN A 319 3.65 13.52 -14.11
CA GLN A 319 2.88 12.70 -13.16
C GLN A 319 3.82 12.19 -12.05
N PRO A 320 4.29 13.07 -11.14
CA PRO A 320 5.38 12.76 -10.22
C PRO A 320 5.01 11.66 -9.20
N ILE A 321 3.75 11.61 -8.78
CA ILE A 321 3.26 10.58 -7.85
C ILE A 321 3.31 9.19 -8.49
N LEU A 322 2.95 9.05 -9.78
CA LEU A 322 3.03 7.77 -10.48
C LEU A 322 4.48 7.33 -10.73
N PHE A 323 5.39 8.29 -10.99
CA PHE A 323 6.83 8.02 -10.97
C PHE A 323 7.29 7.49 -9.61
N LEU A 324 6.95 8.17 -8.50
CA LEU A 324 7.37 7.76 -7.16
C LEU A 324 6.78 6.39 -6.77
N ILE A 325 5.51 6.14 -7.10
CA ILE A 325 4.84 4.86 -6.87
C ILE A 325 5.60 3.69 -7.50
N LEU A 326 6.11 3.84 -8.73
CA LEU A 326 6.92 2.81 -9.38
C LEU A 326 8.38 2.83 -8.92
N ALA A 327 9.01 4.00 -8.83
CA ALA A 327 10.45 4.13 -8.60
C ALA A 327 10.86 3.74 -7.19
N LEU A 328 10.04 3.98 -6.16
CA LEU A 328 10.43 3.74 -4.76
C LEU A 328 10.55 2.24 -4.40
N PRO A 329 9.61 1.35 -4.77
CA PRO A 329 9.78 -0.10 -4.59
C PRO A 329 10.97 -0.65 -5.39
N LEU A 330 11.19 -0.15 -6.61
CA LEU A 330 12.31 -0.56 -7.47
C LEU A 330 13.67 -0.10 -6.92
N LEU A 331 13.74 1.11 -6.39
CA LEU A 331 14.91 1.64 -5.68
C LEU A 331 15.21 0.80 -4.42
N GLU A 332 14.19 0.47 -3.62
CA GLU A 332 14.36 -0.37 -2.44
C GLU A 332 14.90 -1.76 -2.82
N HIS A 333 14.37 -2.38 -3.89
CA HIS A 333 14.88 -3.64 -4.42
C HIS A 333 16.35 -3.54 -4.86
N SER A 334 16.71 -2.50 -5.61
CA SER A 334 18.09 -2.30 -6.09
C SER A 334 19.09 -2.06 -4.94
N LEU A 335 18.69 -1.28 -3.93
CA LEU A 335 19.47 -1.11 -2.69
C LEU A 335 19.60 -2.44 -1.92
N ARG A 336 18.58 -3.30 -1.92
CA ARG A 336 18.63 -4.63 -1.29
C ARG A 336 19.65 -5.57 -1.93
N ARG A 337 19.70 -5.58 -3.26
CA ARG A 337 20.75 -6.28 -4.00
C ARG A 337 22.13 -5.77 -3.62
N LEU A 338 22.33 -4.44 -3.63
CA LEU A 338 23.61 -3.83 -3.30
C LEU A 338 24.04 -4.13 -1.85
N TYR A 339 23.10 -4.06 -0.89
CA TYR A 339 23.35 -4.36 0.52
C TYR A 339 23.85 -5.79 0.71
N ILE A 340 23.20 -6.78 0.10
CA ILE A 340 23.57 -8.18 0.26
C ILE A 340 24.91 -8.47 -0.44
N CYS A 341 25.12 -7.97 -1.66
CA CYS A 341 26.40 -8.10 -2.37
C CYS A 341 27.61 -7.54 -1.59
N LEU A 342 27.41 -6.46 -0.83
CA LEU A 342 28.49 -5.79 -0.08
C LEU A 342 28.66 -6.32 1.36
N ASN A 343 27.66 -7.01 1.91
CA ASN A 343 27.68 -7.53 3.29
C ASN A 343 27.56 -9.06 3.29
N GLN A 344 28.65 -9.74 2.96
CA GLN A 344 28.72 -11.20 2.71
C GLN A 344 28.18 -12.12 3.83
N ASP A 345 28.10 -11.63 5.07
CA ASP A 345 27.56 -12.41 6.20
C ASP A 345 26.01 -12.36 6.26
N VAL A 346 25.38 -11.46 5.49
CA VAL A 346 23.92 -11.37 5.34
C VAL A 346 23.49 -12.44 4.35
N SER A 347 22.87 -13.51 4.85
CA SER A 347 22.49 -14.66 4.02
C SER A 347 21.53 -14.27 2.88
N ASP A 348 21.85 -14.75 1.67
CA ASP A 348 21.13 -14.50 0.41
C ASP A 348 19.61 -14.69 0.47
N HIS A 349 19.10 -15.53 1.37
CA HIS A 349 17.65 -15.72 1.54
C HIS A 349 16.94 -14.39 1.86
N ARG A 350 17.62 -13.45 2.53
CA ARG A 350 17.10 -12.11 2.86
C ARG A 350 16.86 -11.21 1.62
N LEU A 351 17.29 -11.63 0.43
CA LEU A 351 17.09 -10.90 -0.83
C LEU A 351 15.62 -10.94 -1.30
N CYS A 352 15.03 -12.14 -1.34
CA CYS A 352 13.70 -12.38 -1.90
C CYS A 352 12.78 -13.26 -1.01
N THR A 353 13.26 -13.79 0.11
CA THR A 353 12.41 -14.57 1.03
C THR A 353 12.17 -13.79 2.32
N GLY A 354 10.93 -13.37 2.51
CA GLY A 354 10.38 -13.29 3.87
C GLY A 354 10.04 -14.72 4.28
N ASN A 355 10.78 -15.29 5.23
CA ASN A 355 10.32 -16.51 5.89
C ASN A 355 8.98 -16.20 6.58
N VAL A 356 8.06 -17.17 6.65
CA VAL A 356 6.76 -16.98 7.31
C VAL A 356 7.02 -16.58 8.77
N GLY A 357 6.51 -15.39 9.16
CA GLY A 357 6.73 -14.82 10.50
C GLY A 357 7.97 -13.93 10.67
N GLU A 358 8.85 -13.80 9.66
CA GLU A 358 10.00 -12.90 9.72
C GLU A 358 9.73 -11.53 9.08
N TYR A 359 10.40 -10.50 9.60
CA TYR A 359 10.41 -9.17 8.99
C TYR A 359 11.39 -9.07 7.83
N PHE A 360 10.90 -8.48 6.74
CA PHE A 360 11.65 -8.17 5.52
C PHE A 360 12.88 -7.29 5.78
N LEU A 361 13.87 -7.37 4.87
CA LEU A 361 14.97 -6.42 4.82
C LEU A 361 14.49 -5.11 4.17
N THR A 362 14.18 -4.10 5.01
CA THR A 362 13.66 -2.78 4.61
C THR A 362 14.75 -1.73 4.45
N MET A 363 14.42 -0.61 3.81
CA MET A 363 15.34 0.52 3.58
C MET A 363 15.99 1.03 4.89
N ASP A 364 15.23 1.10 5.98
CA ASP A 364 15.65 1.54 7.33
C ASP A 364 16.71 0.66 7.99
N VAL A 365 16.83 -0.60 7.52
CA VAL A 365 17.86 -1.54 7.96
C VAL A 365 19.07 -1.44 7.03
N MET A 366 18.83 -1.34 5.72
CA MET A 366 19.89 -1.29 4.70
C MET A 366 20.75 -0.02 4.77
N LEU A 367 20.19 1.09 5.25
CA LEU A 367 20.89 2.38 5.37
C LEU A 367 21.52 2.61 6.76
N ARG A 368 21.52 1.62 7.67
CA ARG A 368 22.21 1.74 8.97
C ARG A 368 23.72 1.67 8.81
N LYS A 369 24.44 2.47 9.61
CA LYS A 369 25.92 2.54 9.62
C LYS A 369 26.59 1.21 9.97
N SER A 370 25.95 0.38 10.79
CA SER A 370 26.36 -0.99 11.12
C SER A 370 25.35 -2.02 10.61
N VAL A 371 25.85 -3.19 10.22
CA VAL A 371 25.05 -4.37 9.91
C VAL A 371 24.54 -4.95 11.22
N SER A 372 23.27 -4.75 11.53
CA SER A 372 22.65 -5.42 12.67
C SER A 372 22.51 -6.91 12.37
N MET A 373 23.36 -7.74 12.98
CA MET A 373 23.22 -9.19 13.08
C MET A 373 21.98 -9.56 13.93
N GLN A 374 20.80 -9.25 13.42
CA GLN A 374 19.52 -9.83 13.87
C GLN A 374 19.27 -11.21 13.21
N CYS A 375 20.28 -11.75 12.53
CA CYS A 375 20.31 -13.09 11.98
C CYS A 375 20.63 -14.07 13.12
N ASP A 376 19.76 -15.05 13.36
CA ASP A 376 19.88 -16.07 14.40
C ASP A 376 19.85 -15.57 15.87
N ILE A 377 18.72 -15.04 16.32
CA ILE A 377 18.39 -14.93 17.77
C ILE A 377 18.64 -16.27 18.48
N ALA A 378 18.40 -17.40 17.79
CA ALA A 378 18.68 -18.74 18.29
C ALA A 378 20.17 -19.06 18.52
N LYS A 379 21.11 -18.44 17.78
CA LYS A 379 22.57 -18.56 18.03
C LYS A 379 23.06 -17.57 19.07
N VAL A 380 22.58 -16.33 19.03
CA VAL A 380 22.95 -15.26 19.98
C VAL A 380 22.59 -15.63 21.43
N LEU A 381 21.49 -16.36 21.65
CA LEU A 381 21.14 -16.87 22.98
C LEU A 381 22.00 -18.08 23.44
N ALA A 382 22.68 -18.78 22.51
CA ALA A 382 23.50 -19.94 22.80
C ALA A 382 24.99 -19.59 23.07
N GLN A 383 25.46 -18.46 22.55
CA GLN A 383 26.85 -18.00 22.69
C GLN A 383 26.88 -16.55 23.18
N LYS A 384 27.42 -16.33 24.39
CA LYS A 384 27.68 -15.00 24.96
C LYS A 384 28.88 -14.29 24.29
N GLU A 385 28.91 -14.26 22.97
CA GLU A 385 29.89 -13.46 22.24
C GLU A 385 29.36 -12.02 22.10
N LEU A 386 30.28 -11.07 22.29
CA LEU A 386 30.03 -9.68 22.00
C LEU A 386 29.85 -9.57 20.48
N VAL A 387 28.62 -9.32 20.02
CA VAL A 387 28.35 -9.08 18.60
C VAL A 387 29.06 -7.79 18.20
N GLU A 388 30.19 -7.91 17.52
CA GLU A 388 30.87 -6.75 16.95
C GLU A 388 29.99 -6.11 15.88
N GLU A 389 29.63 -4.84 16.07
CA GLU A 389 28.89 -4.08 15.06
C GLU A 389 29.77 -3.84 13.83
N ARG A 390 29.66 -4.75 12.86
CA ARG A 390 30.38 -4.64 11.58
C ARG A 390 29.84 -3.46 10.78
N LYS A 391 30.74 -2.62 10.25
CA LYS A 391 30.39 -1.52 9.35
C LYS A 391 29.66 -2.04 8.11
N ASN A 392 28.58 -1.36 7.72
CA ASN A 392 27.82 -1.67 6.51
C ASN A 392 28.60 -1.25 5.25
N GLY A 393 28.87 -2.21 4.36
CA GLY A 393 29.65 -2.02 3.14
C GLY A 393 29.05 -1.03 2.14
N ILE A 394 27.74 -0.73 2.21
CA ILE A 394 27.11 0.31 1.38
C ILE A 394 27.81 1.67 1.55
N PHE A 395 28.24 2.02 2.76
CA PHE A 395 28.90 3.30 3.04
C PHE A 395 30.28 3.43 2.36
N ASP A 396 30.93 2.30 2.05
CA ASP A 396 32.19 2.29 1.30
C ASP A 396 31.99 2.34 -0.21
N GLN A 397 30.78 2.01 -0.71
CA GLN A 397 30.43 2.09 -2.12
C GLN A 397 29.81 3.45 -2.49
N LEU A 398 28.79 3.90 -1.75
CA LEU A 398 28.00 5.08 -2.12
C LEU A 398 28.55 6.41 -1.60
N LYS A 399 29.36 6.39 -0.53
CA LYS A 399 30.22 7.47 0.04
C LYS A 399 29.65 8.91 0.13
N GLY A 400 29.71 9.47 1.34
CA GLY A 400 29.47 10.92 1.56
C GLY A 400 28.03 11.31 1.24
N ASP A 401 27.87 12.47 0.59
CA ASP A 401 26.62 13.19 0.37
C ASP A 401 25.46 12.34 -0.19
N VAL A 402 25.75 11.26 -0.94
CA VAL A 402 24.75 10.32 -1.48
C VAL A 402 24.10 9.49 -0.37
N MET A 403 24.88 9.06 0.62
CA MET A 403 24.37 8.33 1.78
C MET A 403 23.59 9.24 2.72
N ASP A 404 24.04 10.48 2.89
CA ASP A 404 23.33 11.48 3.68
C ASP A 404 21.99 11.82 3.01
N LEU A 405 21.96 12.00 1.67
CA LEU A 405 20.72 12.21 0.90
C LEU A 405 19.77 10.99 0.95
N LEU A 406 20.29 9.77 0.95
CA LEU A 406 19.50 8.54 1.16
C LEU A 406 18.91 8.47 2.57
N GLU A 407 19.70 8.78 3.60
CA GLU A 407 19.25 8.82 4.99
C GLU A 407 18.16 9.89 5.16
N ASP A 408 18.39 11.11 4.66
CA ASP A 408 17.46 12.24 4.73
C ASP A 408 16.14 11.99 4.00
N LEU A 409 16.18 11.60 2.72
CA LEU A 409 14.96 11.46 1.90
C LEU A 409 14.04 10.33 2.37
N PHE A 410 14.57 9.27 2.98
CA PHE A 410 13.82 8.04 3.23
C PHE A 410 13.72 7.61 4.69
N VAL A 411 14.74 7.82 5.53
CA VAL A 411 14.85 7.19 6.86
C VAL A 411 14.83 8.18 8.01
N HIS A 412 15.42 9.37 7.84
CA HIS A 412 15.61 10.32 8.93
C HIS A 412 14.25 10.73 9.52
N VAL A 413 14.12 10.64 10.84
CA VAL A 413 12.84 10.82 11.55
C VAL A 413 12.25 12.22 11.39
N SER A 414 13.03 13.19 10.92
CA SER A 414 12.56 14.54 10.59
C SER A 414 12.65 14.86 9.08
N GLY A 415 13.17 13.94 8.26
CA GLY A 415 13.13 14.08 6.80
C GLY A 415 11.73 13.81 6.23
N PRO A 416 11.55 13.91 4.90
CA PRO A 416 10.24 13.72 4.26
C PRO A 416 9.73 12.29 4.35
N ARG A 417 10.60 11.30 4.65
CA ARG A 417 10.29 9.87 4.69
C ARG A 417 9.47 9.44 3.47
N LEU A 418 9.98 9.79 2.28
CA LEU A 418 9.24 9.76 1.02
C LEU A 418 8.54 8.43 0.77
N ARG A 419 9.32 7.35 0.95
CA ARG A 419 8.92 5.97 0.75
C ARG A 419 7.76 5.57 1.65
N ASP A 420 7.74 6.01 2.91
CA ASP A 420 6.66 5.69 3.83
C ASP A 420 5.41 6.49 3.49
N ARG A 421 5.50 7.83 3.40
CA ARG A 421 4.33 8.68 3.12
C ARG A 421 3.63 8.29 1.81
N ILE A 422 4.38 8.10 0.73
CA ILE A 422 3.84 7.69 -0.58
C ILE A 422 3.18 6.30 -0.49
N ALA A 423 3.81 5.33 0.19
CA ALA A 423 3.25 3.99 0.37
C ALA A 423 2.01 3.96 1.29
N HIS A 424 1.84 4.94 2.18
CA HIS A 424 0.66 5.09 3.04
C HIS A 424 -0.46 5.94 2.42
N GLY A 425 -0.29 6.44 1.17
CA GLY A 425 -1.29 7.27 0.50
C GLY A 425 -1.30 8.74 0.96
N ASP A 426 -0.27 9.18 1.68
CA ASP A 426 -0.13 10.55 2.16
C ASP A 426 0.66 11.39 1.15
N TYR A 427 -0.05 11.99 0.19
CA TYR A 427 0.48 12.91 -0.81
C TYR A 427 -0.63 13.83 -1.34
N ASP A 428 -0.24 14.86 -2.10
CA ASP A 428 -1.21 15.71 -2.81
C ASP A 428 -1.81 14.96 -4.02
N PHE A 429 -3.09 14.62 -3.90
CA PHE A 429 -3.84 13.90 -4.93
C PHE A 429 -3.93 14.68 -6.26
N THR A 430 -3.78 16.01 -6.26
CA THR A 430 -3.77 16.81 -7.50
C THR A 430 -2.57 16.50 -8.39
N LEU A 431 -1.47 15.98 -7.81
CA LEU A 431 -0.25 15.57 -8.53
C LEU A 431 -0.37 14.18 -9.20
N LEU A 432 -1.54 13.51 -9.10
CA LEU A 432 -1.90 12.37 -9.94
C LEU A 432 -2.38 12.80 -11.34
N CYS A 433 -2.81 14.05 -11.49
CA CYS A 433 -3.07 14.67 -12.79
C CYS A 433 -1.76 15.16 -13.41
N THR A 434 -1.72 15.29 -14.74
CA THR A 434 -0.58 15.93 -15.43
C THR A 434 -0.45 17.38 -14.96
N THR A 435 0.67 17.70 -14.30
CA THR A 435 0.94 19.04 -13.78
C THR A 435 2.29 19.56 -14.26
N SER A 436 2.31 20.74 -14.88
CA SER A 436 3.55 21.41 -15.30
C SER A 436 4.41 21.87 -14.11
N SER A 437 3.80 21.99 -12.92
CA SER A 437 4.48 22.34 -11.67
C SER A 437 5.32 21.23 -11.07
N ALA A 438 5.11 19.96 -11.46
CA ALA A 438 5.84 18.81 -10.93
C ALA A 438 7.37 18.93 -11.09
N HIS A 439 7.83 19.56 -12.17
CA HIS A 439 9.26 19.79 -12.41
C HIS A 439 9.89 20.85 -11.49
N ASN A 440 9.07 21.62 -10.76
CA ASN A 440 9.53 22.62 -9.80
C ASN A 440 9.52 22.08 -8.36
N ASP A 441 9.02 20.86 -8.12
CA ASP A 441 9.10 20.26 -6.79
C ASP A 441 10.56 19.85 -6.49
N PRO A 442 11.19 20.38 -5.44
CA PRO A 442 12.60 20.12 -5.18
C PRO A 442 12.83 18.69 -4.70
N VAL A 443 11.92 18.14 -3.91
CA VAL A 443 12.07 16.81 -3.32
C VAL A 443 12.03 15.77 -4.43
N PHE A 444 11.10 15.92 -5.37
CA PHE A 444 11.05 15.15 -6.61
C PHE A 444 12.34 15.29 -7.43
N ALA A 445 12.87 16.50 -7.61
CA ALA A 445 14.12 16.72 -8.32
C ALA A 445 15.31 16.00 -7.65
N HIS A 446 15.42 16.07 -6.32
CA HIS A 446 16.45 15.36 -5.55
C HIS A 446 16.36 13.84 -5.74
N VAL A 447 15.15 13.26 -5.74
CA VAL A 447 14.95 11.82 -6.02
C VAL A 447 15.43 11.45 -7.42
N VAL A 448 15.12 12.24 -8.45
CA VAL A 448 15.58 11.96 -9.82
C VAL A 448 17.09 12.07 -9.95
N HIS A 449 17.72 13.06 -9.29
CA HIS A 449 19.18 13.20 -9.27
C HIS A 449 19.87 12.06 -8.52
N LEU A 450 19.30 11.59 -7.40
CA LEU A 450 19.77 10.42 -6.67
C LEU A 450 19.68 9.16 -7.55
N ILE A 451 18.54 8.93 -8.21
CA ILE A 451 18.37 7.78 -9.13
C ILE A 451 19.36 7.85 -10.30
N ARG A 452 19.60 9.03 -10.87
CA ARG A 452 20.66 9.20 -11.89
C ARG A 452 22.02 8.75 -11.34
N HIS A 453 22.40 9.25 -10.17
CA HIS A 453 23.70 8.98 -9.58
C HIS A 453 23.90 7.53 -9.14
N LEU A 454 22.82 6.83 -8.75
CA LEU A 454 22.87 5.39 -8.43
C LEU A 454 22.91 4.50 -9.69
N PHE A 455 22.58 5.04 -10.86
CA PHE A 455 22.62 4.31 -12.13
C PHE A 455 23.96 4.50 -12.86
N GLU A 456 24.60 5.66 -12.69
CA GLU A 456 25.95 6.02 -13.16
C GLU A 456 27.06 5.15 -12.51
#